data_AF-A0A8H2VXV4-F1
#
_entry.id   AF-A0A8H2VXV4-F1
#
_cell.length_a   1.000
_cell.length_b   1.000
_cell.length_c   1.000
_cell.angle_alpha   90.00
_cell.angle_beta   90.00
_cell.angle_gamma   90.00
#
_symmetry.space_group_name_H-M   'P 1'
#
loop_
_entity.id
_entity.type
_entity.pdbx_description
1 polymer ?
#
loop_
_entity_poly.entity_id
_entity_poly.type
_entity_poly.pdbx_seq_one_letter_code
_entity_poly.pdbx_strand_id
1 'polypeptide(L)'
;MMESASQNHERAIVIADTSRYVIKSDNDIGKLSLSQFPDELILEILSYLDVDDLLNASRLSHHLRTLSLDPLLHAHRLHDASHTLSRRLSHRAPLTDLMSQRIYITRTSLAARSLGRNFIKIKLNKQLGQRPSIETLVEKNVLPKECYGHRKLAPGLVGIKRKVERERVKDGLRAWVEGWKGRVGERRERLRDEGGKVEVRWLVRRFARRDGNESGGEGRGEEG
;
A
#
# COMPACT_ATOMS: atom_id res chain seq x y z
N MET A 1 -32.72 10.60 110.31
CA MET A 1 -33.43 11.11 109.11
C MET A 1 -32.38 11.55 108.12
N MET A 2 -32.60 11.28 106.82
CA MET A 2 -31.72 11.48 105.65
C MET A 2 -30.58 10.45 105.52
N GLU A 3 -30.26 9.87 104.35
CA GLU A 3 -30.87 9.76 103.02
C GLU A 3 -30.07 8.67 102.28
N SER A 4 -30.75 7.90 101.43
CA SER A 4 -30.25 6.76 100.66
C SER A 4 -29.38 7.15 99.47
N ALA A 5 -28.38 6.34 99.12
CA ALA A 5 -27.74 6.39 97.79
C ALA A 5 -27.44 4.97 97.26
N SER A 6 -28.39 4.46 96.48
CA SER A 6 -28.25 3.26 95.64
C SER A 6 -27.38 3.61 94.43
N GLN A 7 -26.24 2.95 94.26
CA GLN A 7 -25.37 3.10 93.09
C GLN A 7 -25.96 2.35 91.89
N ASN A 8 -26.66 3.08 91.03
CA ASN A 8 -27.06 2.60 89.71
C ASN A 8 -25.89 2.74 88.72
N HIS A 9 -25.51 1.62 88.12
CA HIS A 9 -24.45 1.51 87.13
C HIS A 9 -25.06 1.70 85.73
N GLU A 10 -25.07 2.93 85.21
CA GLU A 10 -25.47 3.19 83.82
C GLU A 10 -24.25 3.11 82.90
N ARG A 11 -24.16 2.01 82.15
CA ARG A 11 -23.27 1.85 81.00
C ARG A 11 -23.80 2.74 79.87
N ALA A 12 -23.13 3.87 79.64
CA ALA A 12 -23.32 4.68 78.45
C ALA A 12 -22.85 3.91 77.21
N ILE A 13 -23.81 3.41 76.42
CA ILE A 13 -23.54 2.94 75.07
C ILE A 13 -23.34 4.19 74.21
N VAL A 14 -22.10 4.45 73.83
CA VAL A 14 -21.75 5.41 72.79
C VAL A 14 -22.35 4.89 71.48
N ILE A 15 -23.49 5.44 71.09
CA ILE A 15 -24.08 5.20 69.77
C ILE A 15 -23.19 5.96 68.77
N ALA A 16 -22.33 5.21 68.08
CA ALA A 16 -21.64 5.70 66.90
C ALA A 16 -22.68 6.19 65.90
N ASP A 17 -22.54 7.45 65.51
CA ASP A 17 -23.37 8.18 64.56
C ASP A 17 -23.20 7.55 63.17
N THR A 18 -23.81 6.38 62.99
CA THR A 18 -23.86 5.68 61.72
C THR A 18 -25.08 6.21 61.01
N SER A 19 -24.92 7.31 60.26
CA SER A 19 -25.97 7.82 59.37
C SER A 19 -26.27 6.77 58.30
N ARG A 20 -27.17 5.84 58.64
CA ARG A 20 -27.79 4.95 57.67
C ARG A 20 -28.75 5.80 56.85
N TYR A 21 -28.41 6.07 55.61
CA TYR A 21 -29.36 6.60 54.64
C TYR A 21 -30.46 5.55 54.42
N VAL A 22 -31.57 5.71 55.14
CA VAL A 22 -32.77 4.89 54.95
C VAL A 22 -33.43 5.34 53.66
N ILE A 23 -33.23 4.59 52.58
CA ILE A 23 -33.95 4.80 51.33
C ILE A 23 -35.42 4.45 51.59
N LYS A 24 -36.25 5.48 51.84
CA LYS A 24 -37.70 5.34 51.91
C LYS A 24 -38.26 5.45 50.49
N SER A 25 -38.64 4.32 49.90
CA SER A 25 -39.45 4.16 48.67
C SER A 25 -38.76 4.40 47.31
N ASP A 26 -39.11 3.56 46.33
CA ASP A 26 -38.61 3.54 44.94
C ASP A 26 -38.93 4.81 44.12
N ASN A 27 -39.78 5.72 44.63
CA ASN A 27 -40.11 6.99 43.97
C ASN A 27 -39.14 8.14 44.31
N ASP A 28 -38.22 7.96 45.27
CA ASP A 28 -37.27 9.00 45.71
C ASP A 28 -35.90 8.94 45.01
N ILE A 29 -35.69 7.96 44.11
CA ILE A 29 -34.47 7.87 43.28
C ILE A 29 -34.29 9.13 42.42
N GLY A 30 -35.40 9.77 42.01
CA GLY A 30 -35.40 11.03 41.26
C GLY A 30 -35.07 12.30 42.07
N LYS A 31 -34.86 12.18 43.39
CA LYS A 31 -34.54 13.30 44.31
C LYS A 31 -33.20 13.13 45.04
N LEU A 32 -32.38 12.17 44.61
CA LEU A 32 -31.05 11.98 45.17
C LEU A 32 -30.16 13.15 44.72
N SER A 33 -29.89 14.08 45.63
CA SER A 33 -28.95 15.18 45.39
C SER A 33 -27.53 14.72 45.66
N LEU A 34 -26.55 15.26 44.92
CA LEU A 34 -25.14 14.91 45.05
C LEU A 34 -24.63 15.05 46.51
N SER A 35 -25.18 15.99 47.27
CA SER A 35 -24.90 16.23 48.70
C SER A 35 -25.35 15.13 49.66
N GLN A 36 -26.13 14.16 49.20
CA GLN A 36 -26.57 13.00 50.00
C GLN A 36 -25.56 11.85 49.94
N PHE A 37 -24.62 11.88 48.99
CA PHE A 37 -23.56 10.89 48.92
C PHE A 37 -22.49 11.14 49.98
N PRO A 38 -21.83 10.09 50.48
CA PRO A 38 -20.65 10.22 51.31
C PRO A 38 -19.53 11.00 50.59
N ASP A 39 -18.77 11.78 51.37
CA ASP A 39 -17.70 12.63 50.86
C ASP A 39 -16.62 11.83 50.12
N GLU A 40 -16.38 10.58 50.51
CA GLU A 40 -15.39 9.71 49.86
C GLU A 40 -15.76 9.43 48.39
N LEU A 41 -17.04 9.21 48.11
CA LEU A 41 -17.51 8.98 46.73
C LEU A 41 -17.43 10.25 45.90
N ILE A 42 -17.71 11.39 46.50
CA ILE A 42 -17.60 12.68 45.82
C ILE A 42 -16.14 13.00 45.53
N LEU A 43 -15.23 12.78 46.49
CA LEU A 43 -13.79 12.97 46.32
C LEU A 43 -13.22 12.08 45.21
N GLU A 44 -13.65 10.81 45.13
CA GLU A 44 -13.26 9.91 44.05
C GLU A 44 -13.70 10.47 42.69
N ILE A 45 -14.93 10.96 42.56
CA ILE A 45 -15.42 11.59 41.32
C ILE A 45 -14.61 12.85 40.99
N LEU A 46 -14.36 13.71 41.97
CA LEU A 46 -13.58 14.94 41.78
C LEU A 46 -12.12 14.65 41.40
N SER A 47 -11.59 13.47 41.72
CA SER A 47 -10.21 13.09 41.40
C SER A 47 -9.97 12.95 39.89
N TYR A 48 -11.00 12.55 39.14
CA TYR A 48 -10.96 12.38 37.68
C TYR A 48 -11.24 13.65 36.89
N LEU A 49 -11.72 14.72 37.53
CA LEU A 49 -12.04 15.97 36.85
C LEU A 49 -10.77 16.79 36.55
N ASP A 50 -10.77 17.44 35.39
CA ASP A 50 -9.71 18.39 35.04
C ASP A 50 -9.72 19.62 35.97
N VAL A 51 -8.64 20.40 35.96
CA VAL A 51 -8.48 21.57 36.86
C VAL A 51 -9.60 22.59 36.63
N ASP A 52 -10.00 22.82 35.36
CA ASP A 52 -11.08 23.74 35.00
C ASP A 52 -12.44 23.24 35.50
N ASP A 53 -12.71 21.94 35.37
CA ASP A 53 -13.95 21.33 35.83
C ASP A 53 -14.06 21.30 37.36
N LEU A 54 -12.93 21.08 38.05
CA LEU A 54 -12.88 21.16 39.51
C LEU A 54 -13.15 22.60 40.00
N LEU A 55 -12.63 23.61 39.28
CA LEU A 55 -12.92 25.01 39.57
C LEU A 55 -14.40 25.33 39.34
N ASN A 56 -14.99 24.80 38.27
CA ASN A 56 -16.43 24.94 38.02
C ASN A 56 -17.26 24.27 39.13
N ALA A 57 -16.92 23.05 39.54
CA ALA A 57 -17.57 22.36 40.65
C ALA A 57 -17.51 23.17 41.96
N SER A 58 -16.38 23.81 42.25
CA SER A 58 -16.19 24.67 43.43
C SER A 58 -17.10 25.91 43.45
N ARG A 59 -17.57 26.36 42.28
CA ARG A 59 -18.47 27.51 42.14
C ARG A 59 -19.94 27.13 42.22
N LEU A 60 -20.26 25.86 41.99
CA LEU A 60 -21.64 25.36 41.95
C LEU A 60 -22.22 25.11 43.35
N SER A 61 -21.39 24.76 44.35
CA SER A 61 -21.87 24.57 45.72
C SER A 61 -20.77 24.78 46.76
N HIS A 62 -21.16 25.17 47.99
CA HIS A 62 -20.22 25.30 49.10
C HIS A 62 -19.62 23.96 49.54
N HIS A 63 -20.39 22.87 49.45
CA HIS A 63 -19.93 21.52 49.78
C HIS A 63 -18.83 21.07 48.82
N LEU A 64 -19.07 21.18 47.51
CA LEU A 64 -18.04 20.89 46.50
C LEU A 64 -16.86 21.83 46.61
N ARG A 65 -17.06 23.11 46.97
CA ARG A 65 -15.94 24.03 47.21
C ARG A 65 -14.99 23.52 48.30
N THR A 66 -15.51 22.98 49.39
CA THR A 66 -14.70 22.43 50.48
C THR A 66 -13.96 21.18 50.02
N LEU A 67 -14.65 20.24 49.35
CA LEU A 67 -14.05 19.00 48.86
C LEU A 67 -13.03 19.23 47.73
N SER A 68 -13.27 20.20 46.85
CA SER A 68 -12.34 20.61 45.79
C SER A 68 -11.04 21.21 46.34
N LEU A 69 -11.04 21.70 47.58
CA LEU A 69 -9.87 22.27 48.25
C LEU A 69 -9.23 21.27 49.24
N ASP A 70 -9.73 20.03 49.30
CA ASP A 70 -9.22 19.01 50.21
C ASP A 70 -7.78 18.60 49.82
N PRO A 71 -6.80 18.64 50.75
CA PRO A 71 -5.46 18.13 50.48
C PRO A 71 -5.42 16.65 50.07
N LEU A 72 -6.35 15.81 50.53
CA LEU A 72 -6.37 14.39 50.18
C LEU A 72 -6.66 14.17 48.70
N LEU A 73 -7.61 14.92 48.15
CA LEU A 73 -7.93 14.94 46.72
C LEU A 73 -6.66 15.27 45.90
N HIS A 74 -5.96 16.33 46.27
CA HIS A 74 -4.77 16.77 45.54
C HIS A 74 -3.58 15.81 45.69
N ALA A 75 -3.43 15.17 46.84
CA ALA A 75 -2.41 14.15 47.05
C ALA A 75 -2.65 12.91 46.16
N HIS A 76 -3.90 12.44 46.07
CA HIS A 76 -4.28 11.32 45.20
C HIS A 76 -4.03 11.66 43.72
N ARG A 77 -4.50 12.82 43.27
CA ARG A 77 -4.29 13.28 41.89
C ARG A 77 -2.81 13.42 41.53
N LEU A 78 -1.99 13.91 42.45
CA LEU A 78 -0.54 14.00 42.26
C LEU A 78 0.09 12.60 42.14
N HIS A 79 -0.32 11.66 42.99
CA HIS A 79 0.14 10.28 42.93
C HIS A 79 -0.18 9.65 41.56
N ASP A 80 -1.43 9.72 41.12
CA ASP A 80 -1.88 9.16 39.84
C ASP A 80 -1.20 9.80 38.63
N ALA A 81 -1.05 11.13 38.65
CA ALA A 81 -0.33 11.85 37.61
C ALA A 81 1.13 11.41 37.56
N SER A 82 1.80 11.28 38.71
CA SER A 82 3.20 10.85 38.81
C SER A 82 3.39 9.41 38.32
N HIS A 83 2.47 8.50 38.68
CA HIS A 83 2.50 7.10 38.27
C HIS A 83 2.25 6.97 36.76
N THR A 84 1.25 7.70 36.24
CA THR A 84 0.92 7.72 34.82
C THR A 84 2.06 8.29 33.98
N LEU A 85 2.65 9.39 34.43
CA LEU A 85 3.77 10.04 33.76
C LEU A 85 5.01 9.13 33.75
N SER A 86 5.34 8.50 34.89
CA SER A 86 6.46 7.54 34.97
C SER A 86 6.32 6.42 33.94
N ARG A 87 5.11 5.83 33.83
CA ARG A 87 4.81 4.77 32.86
C ARG A 87 4.85 5.28 31.41
N ARG A 88 4.33 6.48 31.12
CA ARG A 88 4.33 7.02 29.75
C ARG A 88 5.72 7.44 29.29
N LEU A 89 6.53 7.98 30.20
CA LEU A 89 7.91 8.34 29.90
C LEU A 89 8.78 7.13 29.59
N SER A 90 8.56 5.98 30.24
CA SER A 90 9.33 4.76 29.95
C SER A 90 9.07 4.18 28.55
N HIS A 91 7.87 4.39 28.00
CA HIS A 91 7.49 3.94 26.65
C HIS A 91 7.83 4.97 25.56
N ARG A 92 8.44 6.10 25.93
CA ARG A 92 8.76 7.17 24.98
C ARG A 92 9.89 6.73 24.05
N ALA A 93 9.65 6.86 22.74
CA ALA A 93 10.68 6.62 21.73
C ALA A 93 11.89 7.55 21.92
N PRO A 94 13.13 7.05 21.73
CA PRO A 94 14.34 7.86 21.86
C PRO A 94 14.39 8.93 20.76
N LEU A 95 15.12 10.02 21.02
CA LEU A 95 15.25 11.14 20.09
C LEU A 95 15.77 10.72 18.71
N THR A 96 16.69 9.76 18.67
CA THR A 96 17.26 9.21 17.43
C THR A 96 16.21 8.57 16.55
N ASP A 97 15.28 7.82 17.14
CA ASP A 97 14.17 7.19 16.44
C ASP A 97 13.20 8.24 15.87
N LEU A 98 12.85 9.26 16.68
CA LEU A 98 12.02 10.39 16.23
C LEU A 98 12.67 11.18 15.08
N MET A 99 13.99 11.33 15.09
CA MET A 99 14.75 11.95 14.00
C MET A 99 14.73 11.07 12.74
N SER A 100 14.86 9.75 12.90
CA SER A 100 14.83 8.79 11.79
C SER A 100 13.46 8.77 11.08
N GLN A 101 12.37 8.82 11.87
CA GLN A 101 11.00 8.87 11.39
C GLN A 101 10.59 10.27 10.87
N ARG A 102 11.52 11.25 10.91
CA ARG A 102 11.30 12.64 10.50
C ARG A 102 10.19 13.36 11.30
N ILE A 103 9.91 12.90 12.51
CA ILE A 103 8.97 13.53 13.44
C ILE A 103 9.67 14.69 14.14
N TYR A 104 10.87 14.46 14.68
CA TYR A 104 11.70 15.51 15.25
C TYR A 104 12.61 16.11 14.19
N ILE A 105 12.45 17.41 13.90
CA ILE A 105 13.17 18.11 12.85
C ILE A 105 14.08 19.16 13.50
N THR A 106 15.39 18.97 13.37
CA THR A 106 16.37 19.98 13.79
C THR A 106 16.37 21.18 12.84
N ARG A 107 16.79 22.36 13.33
CA ARG A 107 16.94 23.57 12.49
C ARG A 107 17.83 23.31 11.26
N THR A 108 18.89 22.53 11.43
CA THR A 108 19.80 22.13 10.34
C THR A 108 19.10 21.24 9.32
N SER A 109 18.32 20.24 9.76
CA SER A 109 17.55 19.38 8.86
C SER A 109 16.47 20.15 8.09
N LEU A 110 15.82 21.13 8.73
CA LEU A 110 14.85 22.01 8.06
C LEU A 110 15.53 22.85 6.96
N ALA A 111 16.67 23.48 7.27
CA ALA A 111 17.45 24.23 6.30
C ALA A 111 17.92 23.34 5.13
N ALA A 112 18.44 22.14 5.43
CA ALA A 112 18.85 21.16 4.42
C ALA A 112 17.68 20.71 3.53
N ARG A 113 16.46 20.54 4.09
CA ARG A 113 15.25 20.22 3.30
C ARG A 113 14.88 21.35 2.34
N SER A 114 14.95 22.59 2.80
CA SER A 114 14.68 23.76 1.94
C SER A 114 15.69 23.84 0.79
N LEU A 115 16.97 23.69 1.10
CA LEU A 115 18.04 23.67 0.10
C LEU A 115 17.89 22.50 -0.89
N GLY A 116 17.60 21.30 -0.39
CA GLY A 116 17.35 20.12 -1.21
C GLY A 116 16.18 20.31 -2.17
N ARG A 117 15.07 20.93 -1.71
CA ARG A 117 13.95 21.30 -2.58
C ARG A 117 14.37 22.30 -3.65
N ASN A 118 15.17 23.30 -3.31
CA ASN A 118 15.67 24.27 -4.28
C ASN A 118 16.57 23.60 -5.33
N PHE A 119 17.46 22.69 -4.93
CA PHE A 119 18.26 21.92 -5.89
C PHE A 119 17.41 21.04 -6.79
N ILE A 120 16.38 20.36 -6.26
CA ILE A 120 15.44 19.59 -7.07
C ILE A 120 14.71 20.51 -8.05
N LYS A 121 14.26 21.69 -7.60
CA LYS A 121 13.61 22.69 -8.45
C LYS A 121 14.51 23.15 -9.59
N ILE A 122 15.77 23.49 -9.29
CA ILE A 122 16.77 23.89 -10.29
C ILE A 122 17.01 22.74 -11.29
N LYS A 123 17.20 21.51 -10.79
CA LYS A 123 17.41 20.32 -11.62
C LYS A 123 16.22 20.09 -12.56
N LEU A 124 15.00 20.11 -12.03
CA LEU A 124 13.79 19.92 -12.82
C LEU A 124 13.61 21.04 -13.86
N ASN A 125 13.82 22.30 -13.48
CA ASN A 125 13.75 23.41 -14.44
C ASN A 125 14.73 23.22 -15.61
N LYS A 126 15.96 22.79 -15.32
CA LYS A 126 16.95 22.47 -16.36
C LYS A 126 16.50 21.28 -17.22
N GLN A 127 16.03 20.18 -16.61
CA GLN A 127 15.62 18.97 -17.32
C GLN A 127 14.36 19.17 -18.17
N LEU A 128 13.41 19.97 -17.69
CA LEU A 128 12.20 20.31 -18.42
C LEU A 128 12.50 21.19 -19.63
N GLY A 129 13.44 22.12 -19.52
CA GLY A 129 13.92 22.91 -20.68
C GLY A 129 14.64 22.06 -21.73
N GLN A 130 15.27 20.96 -21.34
CA GLN A 130 15.96 20.01 -22.22
C GLN A 130 15.06 18.82 -22.62
N ARG A 131 13.74 18.92 -22.41
CA ARG A 131 12.82 17.82 -22.66
C ARG A 131 12.75 17.52 -24.16
N PRO A 132 13.10 16.30 -24.61
CA PRO A 132 12.98 15.92 -26.02
C PRO A 132 11.53 15.99 -26.50
N SER A 133 11.32 16.37 -27.76
CA SER A 133 9.99 16.34 -28.35
C SER A 133 9.48 14.91 -28.47
N ILE A 134 8.16 14.74 -28.52
CA ILE A 134 7.54 13.43 -28.64
C ILE A 134 7.95 12.70 -29.93
N GLU A 135 8.21 13.43 -31.01
CA GLU A 135 8.69 12.89 -32.29
C GLU A 135 10.06 12.24 -32.13
N THR A 136 11.00 12.93 -31.46
CA THR A 136 12.32 12.35 -31.18
C THR A 136 12.25 11.10 -30.31
N LEU A 137 11.26 10.98 -29.43
CA LEU A 137 11.03 9.78 -28.62
C LEU A 137 10.52 8.61 -29.46
N VAL A 138 9.71 8.89 -30.49
CA VAL A 138 9.21 7.89 -31.44
C VAL A 138 10.33 7.43 -32.37
N GLU A 139 11.15 8.36 -32.87
CA GLU A 139 12.33 8.05 -33.69
C GLU A 139 13.33 7.16 -32.94
N LYS A 140 13.57 7.46 -31.66
CA LYS A 140 14.42 6.67 -30.77
C LYS A 140 13.77 5.37 -30.27
N ASN A 141 12.56 5.03 -30.74
CA ASN A 141 11.78 3.86 -30.32
C ASN A 141 11.52 3.77 -28.80
N VAL A 142 11.60 4.89 -28.08
CA VAL A 142 11.24 4.96 -26.65
C VAL A 142 9.72 5.00 -26.49
N LEU A 143 9.05 5.80 -27.32
CA LEU A 143 7.59 5.83 -27.41
C LEU A 143 7.13 5.00 -28.62
N PRO A 144 6.21 4.03 -28.45
CA PRO A 144 5.57 3.34 -29.55
C PRO A 144 4.90 4.32 -30.53
N LYS A 145 5.14 4.12 -31.84
CA LYS A 145 4.51 4.92 -32.92
C LYS A 145 2.98 4.93 -32.80
N GLU A 146 2.41 3.85 -32.29
CA GLU A 146 0.98 3.65 -32.08
C GLU A 146 0.38 4.60 -31.02
N CYS A 147 1.20 5.16 -30.13
CA CYS A 147 0.78 6.12 -29.10
C CYS A 147 0.77 7.58 -29.60
N TYR A 148 1.28 7.84 -30.81
CA TYR A 148 1.47 9.17 -31.37
C TYR A 148 0.72 9.33 -32.71
N GLY A 149 0.27 10.55 -33.04
CA GLY A 149 -0.52 10.83 -34.26
C GLY A 149 -2.05 10.84 -34.08
N HIS A 150 -2.80 10.60 -35.16
CA HIS A 150 -4.25 10.85 -35.22
C HIS A 150 -5.14 9.69 -34.71
N ARG A 151 -4.59 8.47 -34.62
CA ARG A 151 -5.27 7.26 -34.07
C ARG A 151 -4.45 6.68 -32.92
N LYS A 152 -4.40 7.43 -31.81
CA LYS A 152 -3.59 7.09 -30.63
C LYS A 152 -4.19 5.88 -29.92
N LEU A 153 -3.39 4.85 -29.69
CA LEU A 153 -3.69 3.82 -28.71
C LEU A 153 -3.16 4.23 -27.33
N ALA A 154 -3.90 3.91 -26.28
CA ALA A 154 -3.40 4.07 -24.92
C ALA A 154 -2.18 3.16 -24.70
N PRO A 155 -1.15 3.60 -23.94
CA PRO A 155 0.07 2.81 -23.72
C PRO A 155 -0.20 1.39 -23.18
N GLY A 156 -1.22 1.23 -22.32
CA GLY A 156 -1.62 -0.08 -21.78
C GLY A 156 -2.14 -1.07 -22.83
N LEU A 157 -2.66 -0.59 -23.96
CA LEU A 157 -3.23 -1.43 -25.02
C LEU A 157 -2.21 -1.81 -26.11
N VAL A 158 -1.07 -1.11 -26.18
CA VAL A 158 -0.03 -1.35 -27.21
C VAL A 158 0.45 -2.80 -27.19
N GLY A 159 0.66 -3.36 -26.00
CA GLY A 159 1.07 -4.76 -25.85
C GLY A 159 0.05 -5.74 -26.44
N ILE A 160 -1.25 -5.50 -26.20
CA ILE A 160 -2.34 -6.34 -26.72
C ILE A 160 -2.41 -6.22 -28.24
N LYS A 161 -2.38 -4.99 -28.78
CA LYS A 161 -2.38 -4.76 -30.23
C LYS A 161 -1.21 -5.49 -30.89
N ARG A 162 0.02 -5.30 -30.40
CA ARG A 162 1.22 -5.94 -30.95
C ARG A 162 1.15 -7.46 -30.85
N LYS A 163 0.57 -8.01 -29.79
CA LYS A 163 0.36 -9.45 -29.63
C LYS A 163 -0.60 -9.97 -30.70
N VAL A 164 -1.74 -9.31 -30.89
CA VAL A 164 -2.74 -9.68 -31.91
C VAL A 164 -2.14 -9.55 -33.31
N GLU A 165 -1.44 -8.46 -33.62
CA GLU A 165 -0.77 -8.26 -34.91
C GLU A 165 0.29 -9.34 -35.17
N ARG A 166 1.08 -9.71 -34.14
CA ARG A 166 2.06 -10.78 -34.26
C ARG A 166 1.41 -12.13 -34.55
N GLU A 167 0.31 -12.46 -33.89
CA GLU A 167 -0.42 -13.70 -34.17
C GLU A 167 -1.03 -13.67 -35.58
N ARG A 168 -1.62 -12.55 -36.01
CA ARG A 168 -2.11 -12.40 -37.41
C ARG A 168 -1.01 -12.61 -38.44
N VAL A 169 0.19 -12.07 -38.21
CA VAL A 169 1.35 -12.28 -39.09
C VAL A 169 1.78 -13.74 -39.10
N LYS A 170 1.82 -14.40 -37.94
CA LYS A 170 2.14 -15.84 -37.86
C LYS A 170 1.11 -16.68 -38.60
N ASP A 171 -0.18 -16.41 -38.42
CA ASP A 171 -1.26 -17.14 -39.08
C ASP A 171 -1.18 -16.98 -40.60
N GLY A 172 -0.96 -15.74 -41.08
CA GLY A 172 -0.75 -15.46 -42.49
C GLY A 172 0.49 -16.17 -43.08
N LEU A 173 1.60 -16.18 -42.35
CA LEU A 173 2.81 -16.91 -42.77
C LEU A 173 2.59 -18.42 -42.82
N ARG A 174 1.88 -19.01 -41.84
CA ARG A 174 1.53 -20.44 -41.88
C ARG A 174 0.69 -20.77 -43.12
N ALA A 175 -0.36 -19.99 -43.38
CA ALA A 175 -1.21 -20.19 -44.55
C ALA A 175 -0.44 -20.06 -45.87
N TRP A 176 0.47 -19.07 -45.97
CA TRP A 176 1.32 -18.89 -47.14
C TRP A 176 2.26 -20.08 -47.37
N VAL A 177 2.89 -20.58 -46.29
CA VAL A 177 3.78 -21.75 -46.36
C VAL A 177 3.02 -23.00 -46.79
N GLU A 178 1.84 -23.27 -46.24
CA GLU A 178 1.04 -24.44 -46.62
C GLU A 178 0.55 -24.35 -48.07
N GLY A 179 0.08 -23.17 -48.51
CA GLY A 179 -0.26 -22.95 -49.92
C GLY A 179 0.93 -23.05 -50.87
N TRP A 180 2.13 -22.68 -50.41
CA TRP A 180 3.35 -22.88 -51.20
C TRP A 180 3.76 -24.36 -51.28
N LYS A 181 3.72 -25.10 -50.16
CA LYS A 181 3.94 -26.56 -50.14
C LYS A 181 2.95 -27.30 -51.03
N GLY A 182 1.67 -26.92 -51.00
CA GLY A 182 0.64 -27.49 -51.88
C GLY A 182 0.98 -27.29 -53.35
N ARG A 183 1.29 -26.06 -53.77
CA ARG A 183 1.68 -25.77 -55.17
C ARG A 183 2.98 -26.45 -55.61
N VAL A 184 3.97 -26.53 -54.73
CA VAL A 184 5.22 -27.26 -55.01
C VAL A 184 4.98 -28.77 -55.06
N GLY A 185 4.12 -29.28 -54.17
CA GLY A 185 3.66 -30.66 -54.15
C GLY A 185 2.94 -31.03 -55.43
N GLU A 186 1.92 -30.26 -55.83
CA GLU A 186 1.20 -30.44 -57.10
C GLU A 186 2.12 -30.33 -58.31
N ARG A 187 3.07 -29.38 -58.31
CA ARG A 187 4.08 -29.29 -59.38
C ARG A 187 4.96 -30.54 -59.42
N ARG A 188 5.35 -31.07 -58.27
CA ARG A 188 6.16 -32.29 -58.15
C ARG A 188 5.36 -33.54 -58.54
N GLU A 189 4.08 -33.61 -58.18
CA GLU A 189 3.14 -34.68 -58.53
C GLU A 189 2.89 -34.69 -60.04
N ARG A 190 2.59 -33.52 -60.65
CA ARG A 190 2.47 -33.38 -62.11
C ARG A 190 3.74 -33.82 -62.83
N LEU A 191 4.92 -33.45 -62.34
CA LEU A 191 6.20 -33.93 -62.89
C LEU A 191 6.40 -35.44 -62.70
N ARG A 192 5.76 -36.06 -61.71
CA ARG A 192 5.81 -37.50 -61.45
C ARG A 192 4.84 -38.29 -62.33
N ASP A 193 3.67 -37.74 -62.59
CA ASP A 193 2.64 -38.31 -63.46
C ASP A 193 2.98 -38.12 -64.94
N GLU A 194 3.52 -36.96 -65.33
CA GLU A 194 4.10 -36.75 -66.67
C GLU A 194 5.42 -37.52 -66.85
N GLY A 195 6.17 -37.71 -65.76
CA GLY A 195 7.31 -38.61 -65.67
C GLY A 195 6.89 -40.06 -65.44
N GLY A 196 5.91 -40.55 -66.19
CA GLY A 196 5.48 -41.95 -66.15
C GLY A 196 6.72 -42.87 -66.18
N LYS A 197 6.80 -43.77 -65.18
CA LYS A 197 7.89 -44.76 -64.96
C LYS A 197 8.72 -44.98 -66.22
N VAL A 198 9.81 -44.24 -66.39
CA VAL A 198 10.77 -44.54 -67.44
C VAL A 198 11.41 -45.85 -67.03
N GLU A 199 10.91 -46.94 -67.61
CA GLU A 199 11.39 -48.30 -67.37
C GLU A 199 12.91 -48.30 -67.57
N VAL A 200 13.67 -48.85 -66.61
CA VAL A 200 15.15 -48.85 -66.65
C VAL A 200 15.67 -49.40 -67.98
N ARG A 201 14.92 -50.31 -68.62
CA ARG A 201 15.18 -50.81 -70.00
C ARG A 201 15.26 -49.71 -71.05
N TRP A 202 14.46 -48.65 -70.95
CA TRP A 202 14.47 -47.52 -71.89
C TRP A 202 15.72 -46.64 -71.70
N LEU A 203 16.11 -46.39 -70.46
CA LEU A 203 17.36 -45.68 -70.13
C LEU A 203 18.60 -46.46 -70.61
N VAL A 204 18.66 -47.77 -70.35
CA VAL A 204 19.75 -48.64 -70.84
C VAL A 204 19.82 -48.64 -72.37
N ARG A 205 18.67 -48.71 -73.06
CA ARG A 205 18.63 -48.69 -74.54
C ARG A 205 19.03 -47.34 -75.14
N ARG A 206 18.79 -46.23 -74.43
CA ARG A 206 19.17 -44.88 -74.86
C ARG A 206 20.68 -44.63 -74.72
N PHE A 207 21.28 -45.09 -73.62
CA PHE A 207 22.72 -44.94 -73.40
C PHE A 207 23.55 -45.96 -74.19
N ALA A 208 23.07 -47.20 -74.36
CA ALA A 208 23.73 -48.20 -75.22
C ALA A 208 23.76 -47.82 -76.72
N ARG A 209 22.86 -46.94 -77.17
CA ARG A 209 22.91 -46.38 -78.54
C ARG A 209 23.87 -45.20 -78.69
N ARG A 210 24.35 -44.61 -77.59
CA ARG A 210 25.23 -43.44 -77.63
C ARG A 210 26.71 -43.82 -77.73
N ASP A 211 27.10 -44.98 -77.21
CA ASP A 211 28.49 -45.46 -77.28
C ASP A 211 28.84 -46.19 -78.60
N GLY A 212 27.91 -46.22 -79.56
CA GLY A 212 28.11 -46.92 -80.84
C GLY A 212 28.45 -46.03 -82.04
N ASN A 213 28.59 -44.70 -81.89
CA ASN A 213 28.71 -43.79 -83.05
C ASN A 213 29.85 -42.76 -82.99
N GLU A 214 30.86 -42.94 -82.13
CA GLU A 214 32.07 -42.12 -82.14
C GLU A 214 33.32 -43.01 -82.22
N SER A 215 33.55 -43.63 -83.38
CA SER A 215 34.90 -44.03 -83.81
C SER A 215 34.92 -44.23 -85.34
N GLY A 216 35.38 -43.22 -86.07
CA GLY A 216 35.72 -43.36 -87.49
C GLY A 216 35.89 -42.05 -88.25
N GLY A 217 37.13 -41.70 -88.61
CA GLY A 217 37.51 -40.71 -89.64
C GLY A 217 38.07 -39.41 -89.07
N GLU A 218 39.35 -39.29 -88.71
CA GLU A 218 40.51 -39.02 -89.60
C GLU A 218 40.33 -37.86 -90.60
N GLY A 219 40.96 -36.72 -90.28
CA GLY A 219 42.12 -36.26 -91.04
C GLY A 219 41.98 -35.11 -92.05
N ARG A 220 42.98 -34.20 -91.96
CA ARG A 220 43.42 -33.13 -92.91
C ARG A 220 42.64 -31.81 -92.79
N GLY A 221 43.25 -30.63 -92.68
CA GLY A 221 44.59 -30.14 -93.03
C GLY A 221 44.42 -28.81 -93.78
N GLU A 222 45.42 -27.92 -93.71
CA GLU A 222 45.60 -26.62 -94.41
C GLU A 222 44.95 -25.39 -93.72
N GLU A 223 45.74 -24.46 -93.14
CA GLU A 223 46.58 -23.40 -93.75
C GLU A 223 45.77 -22.25 -94.38
N GLY A 224 46.03 -21.03 -93.90
CA GLY A 224 45.44 -19.76 -94.38
C GLY A 224 45.32 -18.71 -93.28
#